data_AF-A0A2N0YX92-F1
#
_entry.id   AF-A0A2N0YX92-F1
#
_cell.length_a   1.000
_cell.length_b   1.000
_cell.length_c   1.000
_cell.angle_alpha   90.00
_cell.angle_beta   90.00
_cell.angle_gamma   90.00
#
_symmetry.space_group_name_H-M   'P 1'
#
loop_
_entity.id
_entity.type
_entity.pdbx_description
1 polymer ?
#
loop_
_entity_poly.entity_id
_entity_poly.type
_entity_poly.pdbx_seq_one_letter_code
_entity_poly.pdbx_strand_id
1 'polypeptide(L)' 'MDKSLIIKMIDNALKQYHTDSTILNEQDYEYLYQKISSNNKETPDHLLYDLVQDAVYGYVTDSPYF' A
#
# COMPACT_ATOMS: atom_id res chain seq x y z
N MET A 1 -14.28 3.39 -0.44
CA MET A 1 -13.16 3.20 -1.38
C MET A 1 -13.26 1.84 -2.03
N ASP A 2 -12.93 1.77 -3.32
CA ASP A 2 -12.83 0.50 -4.04
C ASP A 2 -11.56 -0.26 -3.66
N LYS A 3 -11.72 -1.42 -3.01
CA LYS A 3 -10.60 -2.32 -2.64
C LYS A 3 -9.73 -2.66 -3.86
N SER A 4 -10.35 -2.87 -5.02
CA SER A 4 -9.63 -3.16 -6.28
C SER A 4 -8.74 -2.01 -6.74
N LEU A 5 -9.12 -0.74 -6.49
CA LEU A 5 -8.29 0.41 -6.83
C LEU A 5 -7.03 0.44 -5.95
N ILE A 6 -7.19 0.29 -4.64
CA ILE A 6 -6.05 0.31 -3.70
C ILE A 6 -5.09 -0.83 -3.99
N ILE A 7 -5.59 -2.05 -4.25
CA ILE A 7 -4.74 -3.20 -4.61
C ILE A 7 -3.93 -2.89 -5.86
N LYS A 8 -4.54 -2.31 -6.91
CA LYS A 8 -3.81 -1.91 -8.12
C LYS A 8 -2.76 -0.83 -7.84
N MET A 9 -3.02 0.08 -6.91
CA MET A 9 -2.04 1.09 -6.52
C MET A 9 -0.86 0.48 -5.75
N ILE A 10 -1.13 -0.47 -4.86
CA ILE A 10 -0.10 -1.25 -4.13
C ILE A 10 0.77 -2.01 -5.14
N ASP A 11 0.15 -2.75 -6.07
CA ASP A 11 0.85 -3.45 -7.16
C ASP A 11 1.73 -2.51 -7.98
N ASN A 12 1.21 -1.32 -8.33
CA ASN A 12 1.96 -0.36 -9.11
C ASN A 12 3.13 0.25 -8.32
N ALA A 13 2.99 0.43 -7.00
CA ALA A 13 4.05 0.90 -6.13
C ALA A 13 5.15 -0.16 -5.97
N LEU A 14 4.81 -1.44 -5.81
CA LEU A 14 5.79 -2.54 -5.71
C LEU A 14 6.68 -2.64 -6.95
N LYS A 15 6.09 -2.46 -8.13
CA LYS A 15 6.83 -2.44 -9.39
C LYS A 15 7.93 -1.38 -9.45
N GLN A 16 7.77 -0.26 -8.74
CA GLN A 16 8.78 0.80 -8.68
C GLN A 16 10.02 0.37 -7.89
N TYR A 17 9.87 -0.59 -6.98
CA TYR A 17 10.95 -1.11 -6.16
C TYR A 17 11.62 -2.35 -6.78
N HIS A 18 11.37 -2.66 -8.05
CA HIS A 18 11.82 -3.90 -8.71
C HIS A 18 11.50 -5.17 -7.89
N THR A 19 10.47 -5.07 -7.07
CA THR A 19 10.01 -6.09 -6.15
C THR A 19 8.84 -6.77 -6.83
N ASP A 20 8.94 -8.07 -7.13
CA ASP A 20 7.82 -8.79 -7.71
C ASP A 20 6.63 -8.76 -6.75
N SER A 21 5.42 -8.55 -7.27
CA SER A 21 4.17 -8.62 -6.51
C SER A 21 3.96 -9.98 -5.81
N THR A 22 4.78 -10.98 -6.11
CA THR A 22 4.84 -12.31 -5.46
C THR A 22 5.38 -12.27 -4.04
N ILE A 23 5.96 -11.16 -3.58
CA ILE A 23 6.43 -11.02 -2.19
C ILE A 23 5.26 -10.82 -1.23
N LEU A 24 4.16 -10.21 -1.69
CA LEU A 24 2.95 -10.05 -0.88
C LEU A 24 2.00 -11.25 -1.05
N ASN A 25 1.62 -11.87 0.06
CA ASN A 25 0.51 -12.82 0.08
C ASN A 25 -0.84 -12.08 0.28
N GLU A 26 -1.96 -12.80 0.17
CA GLU A 26 -3.30 -12.21 0.34
C GLU A 26 -3.48 -11.53 1.72
N GLN A 27 -2.83 -12.03 2.77
CA GLN A 27 -2.89 -11.43 4.11
C GLN A 27 -2.11 -10.11 4.15
N ASP A 28 -0.97 -10.01 3.48
CA ASP A 28 -0.21 -8.76 3.37
C ASP A 28 -0.99 -7.70 2.60
N TYR A 29 -1.63 -8.08 1.50
CA TYR A 29 -2.53 -7.20 0.77
C TYR A 29 -3.69 -6.71 1.64
N GLU A 30 -4.27 -7.59 2.45
CA GLU A 30 -5.35 -7.23 3.36
C GLU A 30 -4.87 -6.31 4.47
N TYR A 31 -3.68 -6.56 5.03
CA TYR A 31 -3.05 -5.69 6.03
C TYR A 31 -2.78 -4.29 5.48
N LEU A 32 -2.13 -4.19 4.33
CA LEU A 32 -1.86 -2.91 3.66
C LEU A 32 -3.16 -2.18 3.32
N TYR A 33 -4.15 -2.90 2.79
CA TYR A 33 -5.46 -2.33 2.50
C TYR A 33 -6.14 -1.76 3.74
N GLN A 34 -6.15 -2.50 4.87
CA GLN A 34 -6.75 -2.03 6.12
C GLN A 34 -6.04 -0.79 6.67
N LYS A 35 -4.70 -0.77 6.59
CA LYS A 35 -3.89 0.36 7.05
C LYS A 35 -4.11 1.61 6.21
N ILE A 36 -4.09 1.46 4.88
CA ILE A 36 -4.37 2.55 3.92
C ILE A 36 -5.81 3.05 4.10
N SER A 37 -6.78 2.15 4.21
CA SER A 37 -8.20 2.48 4.40
C SER A 37 -8.46 3.18 5.74
N SER A 38 -7.73 2.81 6.80
CA SER A 38 -7.83 3.46 8.11
C SER A 38 -7.27 4.88 8.08
N ASN A 39 -6.11 5.09 7.46
CA ASN A 39 -5.50 6.42 7.34
C ASN A 39 -6.19 7.31 6.29
N ASN A 40 -6.89 6.74 5.30
CA ASN A 40 -7.58 7.53 4.27
C ASN A 40 -8.88 8.18 4.78
N LYS A 41 -9.50 7.72 5.87
CA LYS A 41 -10.76 8.30 6.39
C LYS A 41 -10.67 9.80 6.70
N GLU A 42 -9.47 10.32 6.93
CA GLU A 42 -9.22 11.73 7.25
C GLU A 42 -8.46 12.46 6.13
N THR A 43 -8.14 11.77 5.04
CA THR A 43 -7.13 12.22 4.09
C THR A 43 -7.71 12.34 2.66
N PRO A 44 -7.60 13.51 2.02
CA PRO A 44 -8.16 13.74 0.68
C PRO A 44 -7.52 12.86 -0.40
N ASP A 45 -8.27 12.53 -1.46
CA ASP A 45 -7.89 11.58 -2.53
C ASP A 45 -6.50 11.79 -3.15
N HIS A 46 -5.99 13.03 -3.18
CA HIS A 46 -4.67 13.34 -3.72
C HIS A 46 -3.52 12.78 -2.88
N LEU A 47 -3.73 12.55 -1.58
CA LEU A 47 -2.76 11.95 -0.67
C LEU A 47 -2.83 10.42 -0.66
N LEU A 48 -3.83 9.81 -1.30
CA LEU A 48 -3.94 8.35 -1.36
C LEU A 48 -2.71 7.71 -2.04
N TYR A 49 -2.17 8.38 -3.06
CA TYR A 49 -0.99 7.88 -3.77
C TYR A 49 0.24 7.86 -2.87
N ASP A 50 0.50 8.96 -2.16
CA ASP A 50 1.60 9.07 -1.19
C ASP A 50 1.44 8.05 -0.07
N LEU A 51 0.21 7.86 0.43
CA LEU A 51 -0.09 6.92 1.50
C LEU A 51 0.16 5.47 1.08
N VAL A 52 -0.18 5.12 -0.17
CA VAL A 52 0.15 3.80 -0.73
C VAL A 52 1.66 3.65 -0.92
N GLN A 53 2.36 4.70 -1.35
CA GLN A 53 3.82 4.66 -1.52
C GLN A 53 4.54 4.46 -0.19
N ASP A 54 4.20 5.23 0.84
CA ASP A 54 4.71 5.05 2.20
C ASP A 54 4.38 3.66 2.73
N ALA A 55 3.18 3.17 2.40
CA ALA A 55 2.74 1.84 2.78
C ALA A 55 3.62 0.72 2.23
N VAL A 56 3.86 0.78 0.94
CA VAL A 56 4.68 -0.19 0.23
C VAL A 56 6.15 -0.03 0.59
N TYR A 57 6.64 1.20 0.72
CA TYR A 57 8.02 1.48 1.11
C TYR A 57 8.34 0.89 2.49
N GLY A 58 7.50 1.15 3.49
CA GLY A 58 7.71 0.64 4.85
C GLY A 58 7.70 -0.88 4.90
N TYR A 59 6.82 -1.52 4.13
CA TYR A 59 6.80 -2.98 4.00
C TYR A 59 8.06 -3.53 3.33
N VAL A 60 8.47 -2.97 2.19
CA VAL A 60 9.64 -3.45 1.42
C VAL A 60 10.95 -3.25 2.19
N THR A 61 11.04 -2.18 2.98
CA THR A 61 12.25 -1.84 3.74
C THR A 61 12.28 -2.41 5.15
N ASP A 62 11.24 -3.16 5.56
CA ASP A 62 11.04 -3.62 6.94
C ASP A 62 11.20 -2.46 7.95
N SER A 63 10.70 -1.28 7.56
CA SER A 63 10.90 -0.06 8.34
C SER A 63 10.07 -0.13 9.62
N PRO A 64 10.67 0.14 10.81
CA PRO A 64 9.95 0.15 12.08
C PRO A 64 9.01 1.36 12.23
N TYR A 65 9.11 2.33 11.32
CA TYR A 65 8.16 3.44 11.20
C TYR A 65 6.91 3.04 10.42
N PHE A 66 6.84 1.76 10.04
CA PHE A 66 5.68 1.13 9.48
C PHE A 66 4.83 0.45 10.55
#